data_AF-A0A661R7I1-F1
#
_entry.id   AF-A0A661R7I1-F1
#
_cell.length_a   1.000
_cell.length_b   1.000
_cell.length_c   1.000
_cell.angle_alpha   90.00
_cell.angle_beta   90.00
_cell.angle_gamma   90.00
#
_symmetry.space_group_name_H-M   'P 1'
#
loop_
_entity.id
_entity.type
_entity.pdbx_description
1 polymer ?
#
loop_
_entity_poly.entity_id
_entity_poly.type
_entity_poly.pdbx_seq_one_letter_code
_entity_poly.pdbx_strand_id
1 'polypeptide(L)' 'LGSRFCERILEERKRGHFTSIKEFCLRVNLPREIILRLFLVGAFGGMPMNERRRAHG' A
#
# COMPACT_ATOMS: atom_id res chain seq x y z
N LEU A 1 -8.46 2.43 -12.27
CA LEU A 1 -7.05 2.82 -12.04
C LEU A 1 -6.40 3.02 -13.41
N GLY A 2 -5.54 4.02 -13.61
CA GLY A 2 -4.76 4.15 -14.85
C GLY A 2 -3.60 3.15 -14.90
N SER A 3 -3.18 2.72 -16.11
CA SER A 3 -2.12 1.71 -16.33
C SER A 3 -0.81 2.03 -15.62
N ARG A 4 -0.37 3.29 -15.71
CA ARG A 4 0.85 3.79 -15.06
C ARG A 4 0.87 3.61 -13.53
N PHE A 5 -0.28 3.72 -12.87
CA PHE A 5 -0.36 3.51 -11.41
C PHE A 5 -0.26 2.03 -11.04
N CYS A 6 -0.87 1.16 -11.86
CA CYS A 6 -0.76 -0.29 -11.68
C CYS A 6 0.69 -0.76 -11.86
N GLU A 7 1.38 -0.28 -12.90
CA GLU A 7 2.79 -0.59 -13.15
C GLU A 7 3.65 -0.21 -11.94
N ARG A 8 3.47 1.01 -11.41
CA ARG A 8 4.22 1.47 -10.22
C ARG A 8 3.97 0.62 -8.98
N ILE A 9 2.72 0.20 -8.74
CA ILE A 9 2.39 -0.72 -7.64
C ILE A 9 3.13 -2.05 -7.81
N LEU A 10 3.14 -2.60 -9.03
CA LEU A 10 3.78 -3.88 -9.34
C LEU A 10 5.31 -3.79 -9.22
N GLU A 11 5.92 -2.70 -9.68
CA GLU A 11 7.36 -2.47 -9.55
C GLU A 11 7.80 -2.37 -8.09
N GLU A 12 7.08 -1.61 -7.27
CA GLU A 12 7.38 -1.55 -5.84
C GLU A 12 7.16 -2.91 -5.15
N ARG A 13 6.13 -3.66 -5.53
CA ARG A 13 5.92 -5.01 -5.00
C ARG A 13 7.08 -5.96 -5.29
N LYS A 14 7.76 -5.82 -6.43
CA LYS A 14 8.96 -6.63 -6.75
C LYS A 14 10.13 -6.38 -5.79
N ARG A 15 10.20 -5.22 -5.16
CA ARG A 15 11.23 -4.88 -4.16
C ARG A 15 10.95 -5.47 -2.77
N GLY A 16 9.76 -6.04 -2.55
CA GLY A 16 9.35 -6.67 -1.29
C GLY A 16 7.89 -6.42 -0.96
N HIS A 17 7.32 -7.29 -0.13
CA HIS A 17 5.93 -7.16 0.33
C HIS A 17 5.72 -5.90 1.17
N PHE A 18 4.57 -5.24 0.99
CA PHE A 18 4.13 -4.17 1.88
C PHE A 18 3.63 -4.76 3.19
N THR A 19 4.13 -4.27 4.31
CA THR A 19 3.79 -4.71 5.66
C THR A 19 2.68 -3.86 6.28
N SER A 20 2.43 -2.66 5.75
CA SER A 20 1.40 -1.74 6.20
C SER A 20 0.90 -0.81 5.09
N ILE A 21 -0.29 -0.24 5.29
CA ILE A 21 -0.88 0.74 4.38
C ILE A 21 0.02 1.99 4.32
N LYS A 22 0.58 2.43 5.45
CA LYS A 22 1.55 3.54 5.49
C LYS A 22 2.77 3.26 4.61
N GLU A 23 3.35 2.07 4.70
CA GLU A 23 4.50 1.70 3.87
C GLU A 23 4.14 1.71 2.38
N PHE A 24 2.99 1.15 2.02
CA PHE A 24 2.46 1.20 0.65
C PHE A 24 2.35 2.65 0.14
N CYS A 25 1.73 3.53 0.93
CA CYS A 25 1.55 4.93 0.56
C CYS A 25 2.88 5.65 0.33
N LEU A 26 3.88 5.40 1.18
CA LEU A 26 5.21 6.00 1.08
C LEU A 26 5.99 5.49 -0.13
N ARG A 27 5.97 4.17 -0.36
CA ARG A 27 6.77 3.53 -1.42
C ARG A 27 6.18 3.75 -2.80
N VAL A 28 4.88 3.50 -2.96
CA VAL A 28 4.21 3.64 -4.26
C VAL A 28 3.95 5.11 -4.59
N ASN A 29 3.82 5.99 -3.58
CA ASN A 29 3.71 7.44 -3.73
C ASN A 29 2.67 7.83 -4.80
N LEU A 30 1.44 7.34 -4.60
CA LEU A 30 0.28 7.60 -5.48
C LEU A 30 -0.44 8.89 -5.06
N PRO A 31 -1.17 9.53 -5.99
CA PRO A 31 -2.07 10.62 -5.65
C PRO A 31 -3.11 10.17 -4.61
N ARG A 32 -3.44 11.07 -3.68
CA ARG A 32 -4.38 10.81 -2.57
C ARG A 32 -5.71 10.24 -3.04
N GLU A 33 -6.24 10.73 -4.16
CA GLU A 33 -7.50 10.24 -4.74
C GLU A 33 -7.44 8.74 -5.10
N ILE A 34 -6.32 8.28 -5.66
CA ILE A 34 -6.14 6.87 -6.04
C ILE A 34 -6.06 6.00 -4.79
N ILE A 35 -5.35 6.46 -3.76
CA ILE A 35 -5.27 5.76 -2.47
C ILE A 35 -6.66 5.62 -1.84
N LEU A 36 -7.47 6.69 -1.86
CA LEU A 36 -8.84 6.65 -1.36
C LEU A 36 -9.71 5.66 -2.14
N ARG A 37 -9.62 5.65 -3.48
CA ARG A 37 -10.36 4.66 -4.30
C ARG A 37 -9.97 3.22 -3.95
N LEU A 38 -8.67 2.95 -3.77
CA LEU A 38 -8.17 1.62 -3.35
C LEU A 38 -8.68 1.24 -1.95
N PHE A 39 -8.74 2.21 -1.04
CA PHE A 39 -9.28 2.00 0.30
C PHE A 39 -10.77 1.64 0.28
N LEU A 40 -11.58 2.39 -0.48
CA LEU A 40 -13.03 2.20 -0.57
C LEU A 40 -13.43 0.84 -1.17
N VAL A 41 -12.63 0.30 -2.11
CA VAL A 41 -12.88 -1.03 -2.68
C VAL A 41 -12.30 -2.17 -1.85
N GLY A 42 -11.74 -1.87 -0.67
CA GLY A 42 -11.20 -2.88 0.24
C GLY A 42 -9.86 -3.49 -0.20
N ALA A 43 -9.09 -2.82 -1.07
CA ALA A 43 -7.84 -3.36 -1.61
C ALA A 43 -6.76 -3.64 -0.53
N PHE A 44 -6.86 -3.02 0.64
CA PHE A 44 -5.97 -3.20 1.77
C PHE A 44 -6.50 -4.19 2.82
N GLY A 45 -7.45 -5.06 2.47
CA GLY A 45 -8.06 -6.03 3.38
C GLY A 45 -7.01 -6.81 4.19
N GLY A 46 -7.13 -6.76 5.51
CA GLY A 46 -6.21 -7.44 6.44
C GLY A 46 -4.83 -6.79 6.62
N MET A 47 -4.50 -5.73 5.89
CA MET A 47 -3.25 -4.99 6.04
C MET A 47 -3.36 -3.98 7.20
N PRO A 48 -2.39 -3.94 8.13
CA PRO A 48 -2.43 -2.97 9.22
C PRO A 48 -2.15 -1.55 8.69
N MET A 49 -2.74 -0.54 9.33
CA MET A 49 -2.52 0.86 8.95
C MET A 49 -1.05 1.28 9.09
N ASN A 50 -0.40 0.85 10.17
CA ASN A 50 1.01 1.07 10.46
C ASN A 50 1.70 -0.28 10.68
N GLU A 51 3.03 -0.30 10.57
CA GLU A 51 3.82 -1.46 10.97
C GLU A 51 3.42 -1.89 12.38
N ARG A 52 3.04 -3.16 12.54
CA ARG A 52 2.91 -3.75 13.88
C ARG A 52 4.32 -3.78 14.45
N ARG A 53 4.63 -2.87 15.36
CA ARG A 53 5.75 -3.09 16.29
C ARG A 53 5.49 -4.44 16.92
N ARG A 54 6.33 -5.43 16.62
CA ARG A 54 6.35 -6.67 17.41
C ARG A 54 6.59 -6.21 18.83
N ALA A 55 5.55 -6.25 19.66
CA ALA A 55 5.70 -6.15 21.09
C ALA A 55 6.49 -7.40 21.49
N HIS A 56 7.81 -7.26 21.61
CA HIS A 56 8.62 -8.23 22.31
C HIS A 56 8.22 -8.11 23.79
N GLY A 57 7.47 -9.10 24.26
CA GLY A 57 7.43 -9.45 25.68
C GLY A 57 8.68 -10.21 26.08
#